data_AF-A0A218UBD8-F1
#
_entry.id   AF-A0A218UBD8-F1
#
_cell.length_a   1.000
_cell.length_b   1.000
_cell.length_c   1.000
_cell.angle_alpha   90.00
_cell.angle_beta   90.00
_cell.angle_gamma   90.00
#
_symmetry.space_group_name_H-M   'P 1'
#
loop_
_entity.id
_entity.type
_entity.pdbx_description
1 polymer ?
#
loop_
_entity_poly.entity_id
_entity_poly.type
_entity_poly.pdbx_seq_one_letter_code
_entity_poly.pdbx_strand_id
1 'polypeptide(L)'
;MAAAAELARPRALFLAGLAAVYIAAFGSLYVQIPGLYGRRGLLPARRVLRPAGRGLWQQLQDVPTLLWLGPRLGLDTEQAMELLCLLGTLGALGALLCDALRDCLLFATLAAFYLSLYQVGQVFLYFQWDSLLLEAGFLAVLVAPLRLLRWGSPAWRPHDGVTFWAVRWLLFRLMFASGVVKLSSRCPTWWGLTALTYHYESQCIPTPGAWLAHQLPLWFQKLSVVGTYVVEVAVPVLFFAPLRRLRLFAFYCQVLLQVLIILTGNYNFFNALTIVLASSLLDEQHVGRWLGRPRKRQGAGWPPRPGWVLGTLLELSTYGLLLCWTVRCFGLELDWHRRVLESRVAFTYHEFTTWLRTVTLPLVGVAFLSLSWEILVALYRCFCVRGCFWKLWATLQWAIMATATVGLFAVSLVPFTSIEHESSTKLWPGVQRLFGAVERFQLVNSYGLFRRMTGVGGRPEVILEGSYDGHSWTLCPRPAVIRLVQTDESRYPFHARPPTFLRAQLYKYWFGGGSEGR
;
A
#
# COMPACT_ATOMS: atom_id res chain seq x y z
N MET A 1 -16.27 -26.48 10.08
CA MET A 1 -16.23 -26.95 8.67
C MET A 1 -17.44 -26.51 7.82
N ALA A 2 -18.04 -25.32 8.04
CA ALA A 2 -19.07 -24.77 7.15
C ALA A 2 -19.12 -23.23 7.23
N ALA A 3 -17.97 -22.57 7.09
CA ALA A 3 -17.84 -21.12 7.31
C ALA A 3 -17.08 -20.36 6.23
N ALA A 4 -16.70 -21.01 5.13
CA ALA A 4 -16.19 -20.29 3.97
C ALA A 4 -17.41 -19.76 3.19
N ALA A 5 -18.02 -18.73 3.76
CA ALA A 5 -19.25 -18.09 3.33
C ALA A 5 -19.03 -17.24 2.06
N GLU A 6 -20.08 -17.16 1.26
CA GLU A 6 -20.27 -16.33 0.07
C GLU A 6 -19.57 -14.95 0.14
N LEU A 7 -18.40 -14.73 -0.46
CA LEU A 7 -17.65 -13.44 -0.37
C LEU A 7 -18.29 -12.28 -1.17
N ALA A 8 -19.58 -12.36 -1.49
CA ALA A 8 -20.24 -11.43 -2.39
C ALA A 8 -20.30 -10.00 -1.83
N ARG A 9 -20.63 -9.81 -0.54
CA ARG A 9 -20.71 -8.47 0.06
C ARG A 9 -19.33 -7.88 0.39
N PRO A 10 -18.37 -8.60 0.99
CA PRO A 10 -17.00 -8.09 1.14
C PRO A 10 -16.39 -7.65 -0.19
N ARG A 11 -16.60 -8.43 -1.26
CA ARG A 11 -16.19 -8.04 -2.62
C ARG A 11 -16.88 -6.75 -3.07
N ALA A 12 -18.20 -6.65 -2.92
CA ALA A 12 -18.92 -5.45 -3.31
C ALA A 12 -18.43 -4.20 -2.55
N LEU A 13 -18.17 -4.34 -1.24
CA LEU A 13 -17.60 -3.29 -0.40
C LEU A 13 -16.20 -2.88 -0.86
N PHE A 14 -15.33 -3.86 -1.17
CA PHE A 14 -13.99 -3.61 -1.70
C PHE A 14 -14.05 -2.82 -3.02
N LEU A 15 -14.85 -3.28 -3.98
CA LEU A 15 -14.96 -2.62 -5.29
C LEU A 15 -15.59 -1.23 -5.18
N ALA A 16 -16.61 -1.05 -4.34
CA ALA A 16 -17.22 0.25 -4.08
C ALA A 16 -16.23 1.21 -3.41
N GLY A 17 -15.50 0.74 -2.39
CA GLY A 17 -14.49 1.52 -1.70
C GLY A 17 -13.34 1.94 -2.61
N LEU A 18 -12.88 1.03 -3.47
CA LEU A 18 -11.84 1.34 -4.44
C LEU A 18 -12.32 2.33 -5.50
N ALA A 19 -13.58 2.23 -5.95
CA ALA A 19 -14.18 3.21 -6.83
C ALA A 19 -14.20 4.61 -6.17
N ALA A 20 -14.55 4.72 -4.89
CA ALA A 20 -14.48 5.98 -4.15
C ALA A 20 -13.04 6.53 -4.08
N VAL A 21 -12.05 5.67 -3.86
CA VAL A 21 -10.63 6.05 -3.90
C VAL A 21 -10.22 6.55 -5.29
N TYR A 22 -10.65 5.91 -6.38
CA TYR A 22 -10.38 6.38 -7.74
C TYR A 22 -11.00 7.75 -8.01
N ILE A 23 -12.22 8.03 -7.52
CA ILE A 23 -12.83 9.37 -7.63
C ILE A 23 -11.94 10.41 -6.96
N ALA A 24 -11.47 10.15 -5.74
CA ALA A 24 -10.56 11.06 -5.03
C ALA A 24 -9.22 11.23 -5.78
N ALA A 25 -8.65 10.14 -6.29
CA ALA A 25 -7.36 10.15 -6.99
C ALA A 25 -7.43 10.92 -8.32
N PHE A 26 -8.37 10.57 -9.20
CA PHE A 26 -8.55 11.27 -10.49
C PHE A 26 -9.06 12.70 -10.31
N GLY A 27 -10.00 12.93 -9.39
CA GLY A 27 -10.56 14.26 -9.15
C GLY A 27 -9.52 15.23 -8.59
N SER A 28 -8.70 14.80 -7.64
CA SER A 28 -7.61 15.65 -7.10
C SER A 28 -6.51 15.90 -8.13
N LEU A 29 -6.18 14.91 -8.96
CA LEU A 29 -5.16 15.04 -10.00
C LEU A 29 -5.63 15.98 -11.13
N TYR A 30 -6.90 15.91 -11.53
CA TYR A 30 -7.49 16.80 -12.54
C TYR A 30 -7.23 18.28 -12.24
N VAL A 31 -7.47 18.71 -11.01
CA VAL A 31 -7.26 20.11 -10.57
C VAL A 31 -5.77 20.49 -10.57
N GLN A 32 -4.88 19.52 -10.35
CA GLN A 32 -3.43 19.75 -10.27
C GLN A 32 -2.75 19.76 -11.64
N ILE A 33 -3.35 19.18 -12.68
CA ILE A 33 -2.72 19.03 -14.00
C ILE A 33 -2.22 20.35 -14.58
N PRO A 34 -3.01 21.43 -14.67
CA PRO A 34 -2.55 22.68 -15.29
C PRO A 34 -1.31 23.27 -14.61
N GLY A 35 -1.25 23.19 -13.27
CA GLY A 35 -0.14 23.73 -12.48
C GLY A 35 1.10 22.84 -12.41
N LEU A 36 0.92 21.51 -12.38
CA LEU A 36 2.04 20.57 -12.25
C LEU A 36 2.56 20.07 -13.59
N TYR A 37 1.68 19.65 -14.48
CA TYR A 37 2.01 18.87 -15.68
C TYR A 37 1.69 19.57 -16.99
N GLY A 38 0.94 20.66 -16.94
CA GLY A 38 0.53 21.45 -18.09
C GLY A 38 1.72 22.03 -18.85
N ARG A 39 1.43 22.70 -19.97
CA ARG A 39 2.46 23.27 -20.86
C ARG A 39 3.42 24.22 -20.15
N ARG A 40 2.90 24.97 -19.17
CA ARG A 40 3.62 25.92 -18.29
C ARG A 40 3.69 25.43 -16.84
N GLY A 41 3.38 24.16 -16.58
CA GLY A 41 3.45 23.58 -15.24
C GLY A 41 4.89 23.38 -14.76
N LEU A 42 5.04 23.09 -13.47
CA LEU A 42 6.36 22.88 -12.85
C LEU A 42 7.18 21.77 -13.54
N LEU A 43 6.51 20.67 -13.92
CA LEU A 43 7.09 19.50 -14.55
C LEU A 43 6.26 19.07 -15.76
N PRO A 44 6.41 19.74 -16.92
CA PRO A 44 5.57 19.51 -18.08
C PRO A 44 5.64 18.05 -18.58
N ALA A 45 4.48 17.39 -18.62
CA ALA A 45 4.32 15.99 -19.03
C ALA A 45 4.88 15.69 -20.43
N ARG A 46 4.75 16.65 -21.35
CA ARG A 46 5.28 16.59 -22.73
C ARG A 46 6.79 16.33 -22.81
N ARG A 47 7.55 16.64 -21.74
CA ARG A 47 9.00 16.39 -21.72
C ARG A 47 9.34 14.91 -21.57
N VAL A 48 8.43 14.11 -20.99
CA VAL A 48 8.56 12.65 -20.88
C VAL A 48 8.18 12.00 -22.21
N LEU A 49 7.09 12.47 -22.81
CA LEU A 49 6.57 11.96 -24.07
C LEU A 49 7.25 12.62 -25.27
N ARG A 50 8.51 12.27 -25.52
CA ARG A 50 9.22 12.67 -26.74
C ARG A 50 9.06 11.59 -27.81
N PRO A 51 8.30 11.83 -28.89
CA PRO A 51 8.18 10.86 -29.97
C PRO A 51 9.49 10.81 -30.75
N ALA A 52 10.33 9.81 -30.46
CA ALA A 52 11.63 9.61 -31.10
C ALA A 52 11.53 8.93 -32.50
N GLY A 53 10.45 9.19 -33.25
CA GLY A 53 10.18 8.52 -34.53
C GLY A 53 9.89 7.02 -34.45
N ARG A 54 9.76 6.46 -33.23
CA ARG A 54 9.46 5.03 -32.97
C ARG A 54 7.98 4.73 -33.22
N GLY A 55 7.66 3.51 -33.66
CA GLY A 55 6.28 3.05 -33.80
C GLY A 55 5.55 2.95 -32.45
N LEU A 56 4.21 3.03 -32.45
CA LEU A 56 3.40 3.01 -31.22
C LEU A 56 3.70 1.81 -30.30
N TRP A 57 3.90 0.63 -30.87
CA TRP A 57 4.15 -0.58 -30.09
C TRP A 57 5.45 -0.47 -29.30
N GLN A 58 6.52 0.06 -29.91
CA GLN A 58 7.78 0.31 -29.24
C GLN A 58 7.64 1.40 -28.16
N GLN A 59 6.88 2.46 -28.45
CA GLN A 59 6.60 3.51 -27.47
C GLN A 59 5.84 2.99 -26.25
N LEU A 60 4.86 2.10 -26.45
CA LEU A 60 4.11 1.43 -25.37
C LEU A 60 4.97 0.45 -24.57
N GLN A 61 5.91 -0.23 -25.23
CA GLN A 61 6.90 -1.08 -24.54
C GLN A 61 7.84 -0.26 -23.66
N ASP A 62 8.28 0.90 -24.14
CA ASP A 62 9.17 1.80 -23.40
C ASP A 62 8.44 2.47 -22.23
N VAL A 63 7.28 3.09 -22.50
CA VAL A 63 6.46 3.80 -21.52
C VAL A 63 4.98 3.38 -21.73
N PRO A 64 4.43 2.50 -20.87
CA PRO A 64 3.07 1.98 -21.04
C PRO A 64 2.04 3.04 -20.64
N THR A 65 1.71 3.93 -21.57
CA THR A 65 0.72 5.00 -21.37
C THR A 65 -0.19 5.19 -22.58
N LEU A 66 -1.48 5.42 -22.30
CA LEU A 66 -2.47 5.76 -23.32
C LEU A 66 -2.29 7.18 -23.87
N LEU A 67 -1.47 8.01 -23.22
CA LEU A 67 -1.22 9.39 -23.66
C LEU A 67 -0.52 9.46 -25.03
N TRP A 68 0.12 8.38 -25.49
CA TRP A 68 0.64 8.28 -26.87
C TRP A 68 -0.47 8.38 -27.94
N LEU A 69 -1.72 8.07 -27.58
CA LEU A 69 -2.87 8.21 -28.47
C LEU A 69 -3.43 9.65 -28.51
N GLY A 70 -3.07 10.50 -27.54
CA GLY A 70 -3.55 11.89 -27.45
C GLY A 70 -3.35 12.69 -28.75
N PRO A 71 -2.13 12.72 -29.32
CA PRO A 71 -1.88 13.44 -30.57
C PRO A 71 -2.70 12.93 -31.76
N ARG A 72 -3.08 11.64 -31.79
CA ARG A 72 -3.94 11.06 -32.84
C ARG A 72 -5.39 11.51 -32.73
N LEU A 73 -5.81 11.87 -31.53
CA LEU A 73 -7.12 12.45 -31.24
C LEU A 73 -7.14 13.98 -31.38
N GLY A 74 -6.01 14.59 -31.80
CA GLY A 74 -5.86 16.04 -31.87
C GLY A 74 -5.76 16.72 -30.50
N LEU A 75 -5.49 15.95 -29.43
CA LEU A 75 -5.38 16.45 -28.08
C LEU A 75 -3.94 16.73 -27.69
N ASP A 76 -3.72 17.84 -27.01
CA ASP A 76 -2.47 18.09 -26.30
C ASP A 76 -2.27 17.10 -25.16
N THR A 77 -1.02 16.90 -24.72
CA THR A 77 -0.72 16.01 -23.58
C THR A 77 -1.49 16.41 -22.31
N GLU A 78 -1.61 17.71 -22.06
CA GLU A 78 -2.37 18.25 -20.92
C GLU A 78 -3.86 17.89 -21.01
N GLN A 79 -4.49 18.18 -22.15
CA GLN A 79 -5.90 17.86 -22.42
C GLN A 79 -6.16 16.35 -22.40
N ALA A 80 -5.23 15.54 -22.89
CA ALA A 80 -5.33 14.09 -22.84
C ALA A 80 -5.26 13.58 -21.39
N MET A 81 -4.40 14.15 -20.54
CA MET A 81 -4.36 13.81 -19.11
C MET A 81 -5.65 14.22 -18.40
N GLU A 82 -6.18 15.40 -18.69
CA GLU A 82 -7.46 15.89 -18.17
C GLU A 82 -8.61 14.98 -18.58
N LEU A 83 -8.66 14.57 -19.85
CA LEU A 83 -9.67 13.65 -20.37
C LEU A 83 -9.61 12.29 -19.66
N LEU A 84 -8.42 11.72 -19.46
CA LEU A 84 -8.27 10.47 -18.71
C LEU A 84 -8.76 10.62 -17.26
N CYS A 85 -8.49 11.75 -16.61
CA CYS A 85 -9.00 12.00 -15.25
C CYS A 85 -10.52 12.15 -15.21
N LEU A 86 -11.11 12.87 -16.17
CA LEU A 86 -12.56 13.05 -16.25
C LEU A 86 -13.27 11.72 -16.51
N LEU A 87 -12.83 10.96 -17.52
CA LEU A 87 -13.39 9.65 -17.83
C LEU A 87 -13.16 8.66 -16.68
N GLY A 88 -11.99 8.70 -16.04
CA GLY A 88 -11.69 7.91 -14.85
C GLY A 88 -12.62 8.23 -13.68
N THR A 89 -12.85 9.52 -13.42
CA THR A 89 -13.77 9.99 -12.36
C THR A 89 -15.21 9.56 -12.65
N LEU A 90 -15.69 9.74 -13.88
CA LEU A 90 -17.04 9.34 -14.29
C LEU A 90 -17.24 7.82 -14.23
N GLY A 91 -16.25 7.04 -14.70
CA GLY A 91 -16.26 5.59 -14.61
C GLY A 91 -16.29 5.11 -13.15
N ALA A 92 -15.44 5.68 -12.30
CA ALA A 92 -15.38 5.36 -10.88
C ALA A 92 -16.69 5.77 -10.15
N LEU A 93 -17.27 6.92 -10.47
CA LEU A 93 -18.58 7.33 -9.94
C LEU A 93 -19.69 6.36 -10.37
N GLY A 94 -19.69 5.96 -11.64
CA GLY A 94 -20.59 4.93 -12.14
C GLY A 94 -20.46 3.61 -11.38
N ALA A 95 -19.24 3.14 -11.13
CA ALA A 95 -18.97 1.95 -10.33
C ALA A 95 -19.42 2.08 -8.87
N LEU A 96 -19.31 3.28 -8.28
CA LEU A 96 -19.74 3.54 -6.91
C LEU A 96 -21.27 3.50 -6.79
N LEU A 97 -21.98 4.19 -7.70
CA LEU A 97 -23.44 4.33 -7.67
C LEU A 97 -24.19 3.10 -8.20
N CYS A 98 -23.63 2.40 -9.18
CA CYS A 98 -24.31 1.31 -9.89
C CYS A 98 -23.53 -0.01 -9.73
N ASP A 99 -24.12 -0.97 -9.01
CA ASP A 99 -23.57 -2.33 -8.86
C ASP A 99 -23.33 -3.05 -10.20
N ALA A 100 -24.09 -2.67 -11.24
CA ALA A 100 -23.96 -3.21 -12.59
C ALA A 100 -22.65 -2.79 -13.28
N LEU A 101 -22.12 -1.62 -12.94
CA LEU A 101 -20.89 -1.07 -13.51
C LEU A 101 -19.64 -1.58 -12.79
N ARG A 102 -19.76 -2.27 -11.64
CA ARG A 102 -18.64 -2.93 -10.94
C ARG A 102 -18.20 -4.19 -11.68
N ASP A 103 -17.66 -3.98 -12.87
CA ASP A 103 -17.23 -5.00 -13.82
C ASP A 103 -15.71 -5.00 -13.99
N CYS A 104 -15.16 -6.18 -14.30
CA CYS A 104 -13.74 -6.39 -14.57
C CYS A 104 -13.19 -5.42 -15.63
N LEU A 105 -13.93 -5.16 -16.71
CA LEU A 105 -13.46 -4.27 -17.78
C LEU A 105 -13.36 -2.82 -17.31
N LEU A 106 -14.33 -2.34 -16.53
CA LEU A 106 -14.30 -0.97 -16.03
C LEU A 106 -13.10 -0.76 -15.09
N PHE A 107 -12.85 -1.69 -14.15
CA PHE A 107 -11.67 -1.62 -13.29
C PHE A 107 -10.36 -1.74 -14.08
N ALA A 108 -10.33 -2.53 -15.16
CA ALA A 108 -9.16 -2.59 -16.06
C ALA A 108 -8.92 -1.25 -16.76
N THR A 109 -9.99 -0.58 -17.21
CA THR A 109 -9.91 0.77 -17.80
C THR A 109 -9.43 1.79 -16.77
N LEU A 110 -9.97 1.79 -15.55
CA LEU A 110 -9.54 2.69 -14.47
C LEU A 110 -8.06 2.47 -14.12
N ALA A 111 -7.63 1.21 -14.00
CA ALA A 111 -6.23 0.86 -13.75
C ALA A 111 -5.32 1.32 -14.90
N ALA A 112 -5.74 1.14 -16.16
CA ALA A 112 -4.98 1.58 -17.33
C ALA A 112 -4.88 3.12 -17.41
N PHE A 113 -5.95 3.84 -17.09
CA PHE A 113 -5.95 5.30 -17.03
C PHE A 113 -4.99 5.80 -15.95
N TYR A 114 -5.06 5.23 -14.74
CA TYR A 114 -4.18 5.63 -13.65
C TYR A 114 -2.71 5.31 -13.95
N LEU A 115 -2.42 4.12 -14.51
CA LEU A 115 -1.07 3.75 -14.95
C LEU A 115 -0.56 4.74 -15.99
N SER A 116 -1.39 5.13 -16.96
CA SER A 116 -1.02 6.09 -18.00
C SER A 116 -0.59 7.43 -17.44
N LEU A 117 -1.27 7.92 -16.40
CA LEU A 117 -0.96 9.16 -15.71
C LEU A 117 0.30 9.01 -14.84
N TYR A 118 0.42 7.89 -14.10
CA TYR A 118 1.57 7.59 -13.26
C TYR A 118 2.89 7.59 -14.04
N GLN A 119 2.93 6.97 -15.23
CA GLN A 119 4.14 6.91 -16.06
C GLN A 119 4.70 8.28 -16.45
N VAL A 120 3.82 9.28 -16.56
CA VAL A 120 4.20 10.66 -16.95
C VAL A 120 4.22 11.60 -15.74
N GLY A 121 3.77 11.12 -14.59
CA GLY A 121 3.56 11.88 -13.37
C GLY A 121 4.81 12.27 -12.57
N GLN A 122 5.99 11.78 -12.99
CA GLN A 122 7.31 12.15 -12.46
C GLN A 122 7.34 12.18 -10.90
N VAL A 123 7.92 13.22 -10.31
CA VAL A 123 8.16 13.33 -8.86
C VAL A 123 6.87 13.41 -8.04
N PHE A 124 5.80 13.99 -8.61
CA PHE A 124 4.56 14.24 -7.88
C PHE A 124 3.63 13.02 -7.77
N LEU A 125 3.74 12.04 -8.68
CA LEU A 125 2.98 10.77 -8.63
C LEU A 125 3.84 9.56 -8.22
N TYR A 126 5.06 9.76 -7.73
CA TYR A 126 5.98 8.68 -7.32
C TYR A 126 5.76 8.20 -5.87
N PHE A 127 4.75 8.70 -5.16
CA PHE A 127 4.54 8.36 -3.76
C PHE A 127 3.86 7.00 -3.58
N GLN A 128 4.05 6.39 -2.40
CA GLN A 128 3.60 5.01 -2.13
C GLN A 128 2.09 4.81 -2.26
N TRP A 129 1.27 5.87 -2.08
CA TRP A 129 -0.17 5.77 -2.27
C TRP A 129 -0.54 5.53 -3.74
N ASP A 130 0.22 6.09 -4.68
CA ASP A 130 0.02 5.88 -6.11
C ASP A 130 0.40 4.46 -6.50
N SER A 131 1.55 3.98 -6.04
CA SER A 131 2.00 2.59 -6.25
C SER A 131 1.03 1.58 -5.63
N LEU A 132 0.49 1.87 -4.44
CA LEU A 132 -0.52 1.04 -3.79
C LEU A 132 -1.83 1.00 -4.57
N LEU A 133 -2.26 2.15 -5.12
CA LEU A 133 -3.48 2.23 -5.93
C LEU A 133 -3.36 1.47 -7.26
N LEU A 134 -2.18 1.49 -7.90
CA LEU A 134 -1.92 0.68 -9.10
C LEU A 134 -2.02 -0.81 -8.81
N GLU A 135 -1.38 -1.26 -7.73
CA GLU A 135 -1.40 -2.66 -7.32
C GLU A 135 -2.81 -3.11 -6.90
N ALA A 136 -3.51 -2.31 -6.09
CA ALA A 136 -4.90 -2.57 -5.69
C ALA A 136 -5.87 -2.52 -6.89
N GLY A 137 -5.63 -1.61 -7.83
CA GLY A 137 -6.35 -1.48 -9.09
C GLY A 137 -6.27 -2.73 -9.96
N PHE A 138 -5.06 -3.26 -10.13
CA PHE A 138 -4.85 -4.52 -10.84
C PHE A 138 -5.56 -5.70 -10.13
N LEU A 139 -5.46 -5.79 -8.81
CA LEU A 139 -6.17 -6.82 -8.05
C LEU A 139 -7.69 -6.69 -8.19
N ALA A 140 -8.23 -5.47 -8.31
CA ALA A 140 -9.64 -5.27 -8.55
C ALA A 140 -10.11 -5.79 -9.91
N VAL A 141 -9.25 -5.81 -10.93
CA VAL A 141 -9.54 -6.48 -12.21
C VAL A 141 -9.81 -7.97 -12.00
N LEU A 142 -8.99 -8.64 -11.16
CA LEU A 142 -9.16 -10.07 -10.85
C LEU A 142 -10.36 -10.34 -9.92
N VAL A 143 -10.63 -9.42 -8.99
CA VAL A 143 -11.70 -9.55 -8.01
C VAL A 143 -13.07 -9.21 -8.63
N ALA A 144 -13.14 -8.27 -9.57
CA ALA A 144 -14.38 -7.83 -10.17
C ALA A 144 -15.00 -8.94 -11.05
N PRO A 145 -16.32 -9.13 -10.98
CA PRO A 145 -17.00 -10.09 -11.85
C PRO A 145 -16.92 -9.63 -13.31
N LEU A 146 -16.69 -10.55 -14.23
CA LEU A 146 -16.97 -10.38 -15.66
C LEU A 146 -18.48 -10.50 -15.90
N ARG A 147 -19.17 -9.38 -16.11
CA ARG A 147 -20.64 -9.22 -16.26
C ARG A 147 -21.08 -8.88 -17.68
N LEU A 148 -20.18 -8.46 -18.58
CA LEU A 148 -20.54 -8.15 -19.98
C LEU A 148 -21.25 -9.32 -20.69
N LEU A 149 -20.90 -10.55 -20.31
CA LEU A 149 -21.57 -11.77 -20.75
C LEU A 149 -22.63 -12.15 -19.69
N ARG A 150 -23.74 -11.40 -19.64
CA ARG A 150 -24.89 -11.70 -18.75
C ARG A 150 -25.58 -12.99 -19.19
N TRP A 151 -25.01 -14.13 -18.84
CA TRP A 151 -25.72 -15.40 -18.78
C TRP A 151 -25.83 -15.83 -17.33
N GLY A 152 -26.92 -15.38 -16.67
CA GLY A 152 -27.53 -16.00 -15.48
C GLY A 152 -26.63 -16.36 -14.30
N SER A 153 -25.40 -15.85 -14.23
CA SER A 153 -24.41 -16.41 -13.31
C SER A 153 -24.71 -15.99 -11.87
N PRO A 154 -24.60 -16.93 -10.91
CA PRO A 154 -24.89 -16.66 -9.51
C PRO A 154 -24.00 -15.54 -8.97
N ALA A 155 -24.52 -14.79 -7.99
CA ALA A 155 -23.79 -13.72 -7.30
C ALA A 155 -22.49 -14.22 -6.63
N TRP A 156 -22.37 -15.53 -6.42
CA TRP A 156 -21.22 -16.19 -5.82
C TRP A 156 -20.39 -16.94 -6.87
N ARG A 157 -19.06 -16.76 -6.83
CA ARG A 157 -18.13 -17.51 -7.69
C ARG A 157 -17.24 -18.44 -6.85
N PRO A 158 -16.99 -19.68 -7.29
CA PRO A 158 -16.14 -20.62 -6.56
C PRO A 158 -14.72 -20.11 -6.26
N HIS A 159 -14.17 -19.26 -7.14
CA HIS A 159 -12.80 -18.72 -7.06
C HIS A 159 -12.65 -17.42 -6.26
N ASP A 160 -13.74 -16.83 -5.75
CA ASP A 160 -13.71 -15.55 -5.01
C ASP A 160 -12.74 -15.59 -3.81
N GLY A 161 -12.54 -16.75 -3.19
CA GLY A 161 -11.58 -16.92 -2.08
C GLY A 161 -10.13 -16.70 -2.48
N VAL A 162 -9.77 -17.12 -3.70
CA VAL A 162 -8.39 -17.03 -4.22
C VAL A 162 -8.04 -15.59 -4.58
N THR A 163 -8.93 -14.88 -5.28
CA THR A 163 -8.67 -13.49 -5.69
C THR A 163 -8.66 -12.54 -4.49
N PHE A 164 -9.55 -12.77 -3.50
CA PHE A 164 -9.57 -11.97 -2.27
C PHE A 164 -8.39 -12.27 -1.33
N TRP A 165 -7.81 -13.48 -1.42
CA TRP A 165 -6.55 -13.80 -0.75
C TRP A 165 -5.40 -12.91 -1.27
N ALA A 166 -5.36 -12.61 -2.58
CA ALA A 166 -4.35 -11.70 -3.14
C ALA A 166 -4.43 -10.29 -2.54
N VAL A 167 -5.65 -9.76 -2.34
CA VAL A 167 -5.89 -8.48 -1.67
C VAL A 167 -5.42 -8.53 -0.21
N ARG A 168 -5.68 -9.63 0.48
CA ARG A 168 -5.20 -9.86 1.85
C ARG A 168 -3.68 -9.91 1.92
N TRP A 169 -3.04 -10.55 0.95
CA TRP A 169 -1.58 -10.61 0.85
C TRP A 169 -0.97 -9.22 0.59
N LEU A 170 -1.60 -8.39 -0.24
CA LEU A 170 -1.21 -6.98 -0.40
C LEU A 170 -1.29 -6.20 0.92
N LEU A 171 -2.41 -6.31 1.63
CA LEU A 171 -2.57 -5.66 2.93
C LEU A 171 -1.51 -6.12 3.93
N PHE A 172 -1.23 -7.43 3.98
CA PHE A 172 -0.17 -8.00 4.82
C PHE A 172 1.19 -7.36 4.51
N ARG A 173 1.60 -7.36 3.24
CA ARG A 173 2.89 -6.77 2.83
C ARG A 173 2.97 -5.30 3.19
N LEU A 174 1.90 -4.54 2.95
CA LEU A 174 1.83 -3.13 3.28
C LEU A 174 2.06 -2.89 4.77
N MET A 175 1.29 -3.54 5.64
CA MET A 175 1.36 -3.32 7.10
C MET A 175 2.69 -3.82 7.65
N PHE A 176 3.08 -5.06 7.32
CA PHE A 176 4.31 -5.67 7.82
C PHE A 176 5.55 -4.89 7.40
N ALA A 177 5.65 -4.52 6.12
CA ALA A 177 6.75 -3.70 5.65
C ALA A 177 6.77 -2.33 6.32
N SER A 178 5.60 -1.69 6.51
CA SER A 178 5.51 -0.38 7.15
C SER A 178 6.02 -0.39 8.60
N GLY A 179 5.80 -1.47 9.35
CA GLY A 179 6.32 -1.61 10.71
C GLY A 179 7.80 -1.98 10.76
N VAL A 180 8.22 -2.99 9.99
CA VAL A 180 9.60 -3.50 9.99
C VAL A 180 10.60 -2.42 9.59
N VAL A 181 10.29 -1.63 8.56
CA VAL A 181 11.24 -0.64 8.05
C VAL A 181 11.53 0.49 9.04
N LYS A 182 10.61 0.76 9.98
CA LYS A 182 10.79 1.76 11.05
C LYS A 182 11.91 1.33 11.99
N LEU A 183 11.96 0.05 12.37
CA LEU A 183 13.03 -0.52 13.19
C LEU A 183 14.32 -0.70 12.37
N SER A 184 14.22 -1.19 11.13
CA SER A 184 15.38 -1.37 10.24
C SER A 184 16.10 -0.06 9.90
N SER A 185 15.42 1.09 9.97
CA SER A 185 15.99 2.41 9.70
C SER A 185 17.07 2.86 10.70
N ARG A 186 17.16 2.21 11.87
CA ARG A 186 18.00 2.64 13.01
C ARG A 186 17.71 4.07 13.48
N CYS A 187 16.52 4.59 13.22
CA CYS A 187 16.15 5.93 13.65
C CYS A 187 16.06 6.00 15.19
N PRO A 188 16.78 6.92 15.86
CA PRO A 188 16.78 7.00 17.32
C PRO A 188 15.40 7.22 17.94
N THR A 189 14.50 7.93 17.25
CA THR A 189 13.16 8.22 17.77
C THR A 189 12.23 7.01 17.69
N TRP A 190 12.37 6.17 16.67
CA TRP A 190 11.66 4.89 16.57
C TRP A 190 12.14 3.91 17.66
N TRP A 191 13.45 3.76 17.83
CA TRP A 191 14.04 2.92 18.88
C TRP A 191 13.83 3.47 20.30
N GLY A 192 13.77 4.79 20.45
CA GLY A 192 13.47 5.46 21.73
C GLY A 192 11.97 5.57 22.05
N LEU A 193 11.09 5.05 21.18
CA LEU A 193 9.63 5.15 21.28
C LEU A 193 9.09 6.59 21.31
N THR A 194 9.87 7.58 20.87
CA THR A 194 9.47 8.99 20.85
C THR A 194 9.06 9.47 19.46
N ALA A 195 9.00 8.58 18.46
CA ALA A 195 8.74 8.96 17.07
C ALA A 195 7.44 9.77 16.89
N LEU A 196 6.38 9.48 17.65
CA LEU A 196 5.11 10.21 17.54
C LEU A 196 5.17 11.65 18.04
N THR A 197 6.13 12.01 18.91
CA THR A 197 6.31 13.43 19.32
C THR A 197 6.69 14.29 18.11
N TYR A 198 7.53 13.76 17.23
CA TYR A 198 7.93 14.40 15.98
C TYR A 198 6.90 14.20 14.85
N HIS A 199 6.19 13.08 14.85
CA HIS A 199 5.27 12.76 13.76
C HIS A 199 4.16 13.80 13.63
N TYR A 200 3.54 14.19 14.75
CA TYR A 200 2.40 15.10 14.71
C TYR A 200 2.74 16.50 14.20
N GLU A 201 3.94 16.99 14.51
CA GLU A 201 4.43 18.31 14.07
C GLU A 201 4.99 18.31 12.64
N SER A 202 5.61 17.20 12.21
CA SER A 202 6.43 17.17 10.98
C SER A 202 5.76 16.49 9.79
N GLN A 203 4.59 15.89 9.98
CA GLN A 203 3.80 15.29 8.91
C GLN A 203 3.28 16.32 7.91
N CYS A 204 2.98 15.86 6.70
CA CYS A 204 2.38 16.70 5.66
C CYS A 204 0.94 17.06 6.03
N ILE A 205 0.59 18.35 5.96
CA ILE A 205 -0.77 18.88 6.17
C ILE A 205 -1.40 18.30 7.45
N PRO A 206 -0.84 18.61 8.64
CA PRO A 206 -1.39 18.14 9.90
C PRO A 206 -2.81 18.68 10.09
N THR A 207 -3.70 17.83 10.61
CA THR A 207 -5.06 18.25 10.97
C THR A 207 -5.05 18.96 12.33
N PRO A 208 -6.13 19.66 12.73
CA PRO A 208 -6.26 20.18 14.10
C PRO A 208 -6.11 19.09 15.18
N GLY A 209 -6.51 17.85 14.86
CA GLY A 209 -6.32 16.69 15.74
C GLY A 209 -4.85 16.36 16.01
N ALA A 210 -3.94 16.64 15.07
CA ALA A 210 -2.51 16.49 15.27
C ALA A 210 -2.00 17.32 16.45
N TRP A 211 -2.47 18.57 16.54
CA TRP A 211 -2.06 19.48 17.60
C TRP A 211 -2.51 18.95 18.96
N LEU A 212 -3.78 18.53 19.07
CA LEU A 212 -4.30 17.92 20.30
C LEU A 212 -3.53 16.65 20.69
N ALA A 213 -3.26 15.78 19.71
CA ALA A 213 -2.51 14.56 19.92
C ALA A 213 -1.07 14.85 20.35
N HIS A 214 -0.43 15.89 19.81
CA HIS A 214 0.93 16.31 20.17
C HIS A 214 1.03 16.76 21.63
N GLN A 215 -0.01 17.38 22.19
CA GLN A 215 -0.03 17.82 23.60
C GLN A 215 -0.18 16.66 24.60
N LEU A 216 -0.45 15.42 24.15
CA LEU A 216 -0.58 14.28 25.05
C LEU A 216 0.76 13.93 25.73
N PRO A 217 0.73 13.46 26.98
CA PRO A 217 1.94 13.23 27.77
C PRO A 217 2.85 12.18 27.13
N LEU A 218 4.16 12.30 27.38
CA LEU A 218 5.18 11.48 26.74
C LEU A 218 4.97 9.96 26.91
N TRP A 219 4.47 9.51 28.06
CA TRP A 219 4.20 8.09 28.28
C TRP A 219 3.13 7.55 27.32
N PHE A 220 2.13 8.37 27.00
CA PHE A 220 1.08 8.01 26.06
C PHE A 220 1.62 7.96 24.62
N GLN A 221 2.53 8.86 24.28
CA GLN A 221 3.22 8.85 22.98
C GLN A 221 4.06 7.59 22.80
N LYS A 222 4.83 7.22 23.83
CA LYS A 222 5.62 5.98 23.83
C LYS A 222 4.73 4.75 23.68
N LEU A 223 3.65 4.68 24.45
CA LEU A 223 2.67 3.60 24.32
C LEU A 223 2.02 3.55 22.93
N SER A 224 1.75 4.72 22.32
CA SER A 224 1.18 4.80 20.98
C SER A 224 2.16 4.30 19.89
N VAL A 225 3.47 4.52 20.07
CA VAL A 225 4.50 3.90 19.21
C VAL A 225 4.51 2.38 19.37
N VAL A 226 4.41 1.86 20.60
CA VAL A 226 4.28 0.43 20.86
C VAL A 226 3.04 -0.15 20.18
N GLY A 227 1.89 0.53 20.32
CA GLY A 227 0.64 0.15 19.65
C GLY A 227 0.79 0.09 18.13
N THR A 228 1.46 1.09 17.53
CA THR A 228 1.79 1.09 16.10
C THR A 228 2.60 -0.15 15.72
N TYR A 229 3.66 -0.50 16.47
CA TYR A 229 4.45 -1.70 16.18
C TYR A 229 3.64 -3.00 16.30
N VAL A 230 2.78 -3.12 17.30
CA VAL A 230 1.94 -4.30 17.48
C VAL A 230 0.97 -4.44 16.29
N VAL A 231 0.31 -3.35 15.90
CA VAL A 231 -0.68 -3.36 14.80
C VAL A 231 -0.04 -3.54 13.43
N GLU A 232 1.17 -3.02 13.22
CA GLU A 232 1.88 -3.11 11.94
C GLU A 232 2.75 -4.36 11.79
N VAL A 233 3.27 -4.97 12.87
CA VAL A 233 4.20 -6.11 12.78
C VAL A 233 3.57 -7.41 13.27
N ALA A 234 2.96 -7.42 14.46
CA ALA A 234 2.45 -8.64 15.07
C ALA A 234 1.05 -9.02 14.55
N VAL A 235 0.13 -8.06 14.51
CA VAL A 235 -1.27 -8.28 14.08
C VAL A 235 -1.39 -8.78 12.64
N PRO A 236 -0.57 -8.37 11.64
CA PRO A 236 -0.72 -8.86 10.27
C PRO A 236 -0.55 -10.37 10.12
N VAL A 237 0.19 -11.04 11.01
CA VAL A 237 0.28 -12.51 11.02
C VAL A 237 -1.10 -13.15 11.20
N LEU A 238 -2.00 -12.50 11.95
CA LEU A 238 -3.37 -12.95 12.16
C LEU A 238 -4.25 -12.87 10.90
N PHE A 239 -3.83 -12.17 9.84
CA PHE A 239 -4.60 -12.10 8.60
C PHE A 239 -4.79 -13.49 7.99
N PHE A 240 -3.80 -14.36 8.11
CA PHE A 240 -3.84 -15.74 7.63
C PHE A 240 -4.42 -16.73 8.65
N ALA A 241 -4.89 -16.26 9.81
CA ALA A 241 -5.45 -17.13 10.83
C ALA A 241 -6.73 -17.81 10.31
N PRO A 242 -6.90 -19.14 10.54
CA PRO A 242 -8.12 -19.86 10.15
C PRO A 242 -9.32 -19.47 11.03
N LEU A 243 -9.07 -18.90 12.22
CA LEU A 243 -10.10 -18.45 13.14
C LEU A 243 -10.69 -17.10 12.72
N ARG A 244 -12.00 -17.09 12.47
CA ARG A 244 -12.77 -15.88 12.13
C ARG A 244 -12.54 -14.73 13.11
N ARG A 245 -12.60 -15.00 14.42
CA ARG A 245 -12.55 -13.95 15.45
C ARG A 245 -11.21 -13.21 15.44
N LEU A 246 -10.10 -13.93 15.25
CA LEU A 246 -8.76 -13.34 15.11
C LEU A 246 -8.65 -12.44 13.88
N ARG A 247 -9.23 -12.83 12.74
CA ARG A 247 -9.25 -11.98 11.54
C ARG A 247 -10.08 -10.71 11.74
N LEU A 248 -11.22 -10.80 12.43
CA LEU A 248 -12.04 -9.64 12.74
C LEU A 248 -11.35 -8.70 13.74
N PHE A 249 -10.68 -9.25 14.77
CA PHE A 249 -9.84 -8.46 15.66
C PHE A 249 -8.76 -7.72 14.86
N ALA A 250 -8.06 -8.42 13.98
CA ALA A 250 -7.04 -7.82 13.13
C ALA A 250 -7.63 -6.71 12.24
N PHE A 251 -8.80 -6.93 11.63
CA PHE A 251 -9.54 -5.92 10.88
C PHE A 251 -9.79 -4.65 11.70
N TYR A 252 -10.33 -4.78 12.91
CA TYR A 252 -10.64 -3.62 13.75
C TYR A 252 -9.38 -2.89 14.21
N CYS A 253 -8.30 -3.60 14.52
CA CYS A 253 -7.01 -2.97 14.80
C CYS A 253 -6.49 -2.15 13.61
N GLN A 254 -6.58 -2.70 12.39
CA GLN A 254 -6.16 -1.97 11.18
C GLN A 254 -7.03 -0.74 10.96
N VAL A 255 -8.36 -0.87 11.00
CA VAL A 255 -9.28 0.27 10.80
C VAL A 255 -9.06 1.33 11.87
N LEU A 256 -8.92 0.95 13.14
CA LEU A 256 -8.67 1.89 14.22
C LEU A 256 -7.38 2.68 13.97
N LEU A 257 -6.28 2.01 13.62
CA LEU A 257 -5.02 2.68 13.29
C LEU A 257 -5.20 3.66 12.13
N GLN A 258 -5.82 3.24 11.02
CA GLN A 258 -6.03 4.11 9.86
C GLN A 258 -6.93 5.31 10.17
N VAL A 259 -7.98 5.14 10.98
CA VAL A 259 -8.86 6.24 11.41
C VAL A 259 -8.10 7.22 12.29
N LEU A 260 -7.30 6.75 13.24
CA LEU A 260 -6.47 7.63 14.06
C LEU A 260 -5.50 8.44 13.21
N ILE A 261 -4.86 7.81 12.22
CA ILE A 261 -3.97 8.49 11.28
C ILE A 261 -4.73 9.56 10.48
N ILE A 262 -5.94 9.27 9.98
CA ILE A 262 -6.79 10.26 9.27
C ILE A 262 -7.13 11.44 10.18
N LEU A 263 -7.47 11.18 11.44
CA LEU A 263 -7.83 12.21 12.40
C LEU A 263 -6.65 13.12 12.75
N THR A 264 -5.42 12.61 12.69
CA THR A 264 -4.20 13.36 13.02
C THR A 264 -3.42 13.86 11.81
N GLY A 265 -3.70 13.41 10.59
CA GLY A 265 -2.88 13.75 9.42
C GLY A 265 -3.57 13.47 8.09
N ASN A 266 -3.09 14.11 7.03
CA ASN A 266 -3.62 13.93 5.68
C ASN A 266 -2.59 13.25 4.76
N TYR A 267 -2.91 12.02 4.36
CA TYR A 267 -2.11 11.22 3.44
C TYR A 267 -2.86 10.91 2.15
N ASN A 268 -3.59 11.92 1.63
CA ASN A 268 -4.43 11.81 0.45
C ASN A 268 -5.46 10.68 0.63
N PHE A 269 -5.51 9.70 -0.28
CA PHE A 269 -6.40 8.55 -0.20
C PHE A 269 -5.74 7.29 0.40
N PHE A 270 -4.49 7.37 0.89
CA PHE A 270 -3.72 6.21 1.36
C PHE A 270 -4.45 5.42 2.46
N ASN A 271 -4.81 6.09 3.55
CA ASN A 271 -5.45 5.45 4.70
C ASN A 271 -6.83 4.87 4.33
N ALA A 272 -7.59 5.59 3.50
CA ALA A 272 -8.87 5.12 2.98
C ALA A 272 -8.69 3.85 2.14
N LEU A 273 -7.68 3.82 1.27
CA LEU A 273 -7.32 2.65 0.48
C LEU A 273 -6.90 1.47 1.38
N THR A 274 -6.14 1.71 2.45
CA THR A 274 -5.78 0.66 3.41
C THR A 274 -7.01 0.11 4.15
N ILE A 275 -7.99 0.95 4.52
CA ILE A 275 -9.28 0.49 5.09
C ILE A 275 -10.05 -0.36 4.07
N VAL A 276 -10.06 0.05 2.80
CA VAL A 276 -10.68 -0.72 1.72
C VAL A 276 -10.00 -2.08 1.56
N LEU A 277 -8.67 -2.14 1.61
CA LEU A 277 -7.92 -3.41 1.59
C LEU A 277 -8.22 -4.29 2.81
N ALA A 278 -8.45 -3.68 3.99
CA ALA A 278 -8.84 -4.40 5.21
C ALA A 278 -10.16 -5.17 5.06
N SER A 279 -11.04 -4.77 4.14
CA SER A 279 -12.26 -5.54 3.82
C SER A 279 -11.97 -7.00 3.41
N SER A 280 -10.73 -7.31 2.97
CA SER A 280 -10.24 -8.67 2.70
C SER A 280 -10.26 -9.64 3.90
N LEU A 281 -10.36 -9.09 5.12
CA LEU A 281 -10.44 -9.83 6.38
C LEU A 281 -11.88 -10.11 6.82
N LEU A 282 -12.86 -9.42 6.22
CA LEU A 282 -14.26 -9.55 6.57
C LEU A 282 -14.89 -10.79 5.93
N ASP A 283 -15.94 -11.29 6.57
CA ASP A 283 -16.76 -12.38 6.06
C ASP A 283 -18.21 -11.93 5.82
N GLU A 284 -18.91 -12.68 4.98
CA GLU A 284 -20.30 -12.40 4.57
C GLU A 284 -21.28 -12.19 5.73
N GLN A 285 -21.10 -12.94 6.81
CA GLN A 285 -22.01 -12.86 7.96
C GLN A 285 -21.76 -11.60 8.78
N HIS A 286 -20.56 -11.04 8.75
CA HIS A 286 -20.25 -9.79 9.47
C HIS A 286 -20.77 -8.60 8.69
N VAL A 287 -20.49 -8.53 7.38
CA VAL A 287 -21.00 -7.47 6.51
C VAL A 287 -22.52 -7.51 6.42
N GLY A 288 -23.11 -8.71 6.40
CA GLY A 288 -24.57 -8.88 6.44
C GLY A 288 -25.23 -8.31 7.69
N ARG A 289 -24.56 -8.37 8.86
CA ARG A 289 -25.06 -7.79 10.11
C ARG A 289 -25.01 -6.27 10.08
N TRP A 290 -23.94 -5.68 9.54
CA TRP A 290 -23.84 -4.22 9.38
C TRP A 290 -24.95 -3.66 8.50
N LEU A 291 -25.34 -4.41 7.46
CA LEU A 291 -26.44 -4.06 6.57
C LEU A 291 -27.83 -4.42 7.13
N GLY A 292 -27.95 -4.66 8.45
CA GLY A 292 -29.23 -4.81 9.13
C GLY A 292 -29.98 -6.12 8.88
N ARG A 293 -29.34 -7.17 8.31
CA ARG A 293 -30.03 -8.45 8.12
C ARG A 293 -30.12 -9.24 9.43
N PRO A 294 -31.32 -9.70 9.83
CA PRO A 294 -31.50 -10.43 11.09
C PRO A 294 -30.71 -11.73 11.07
N ARG A 295 -30.18 -12.10 12.24
CA ARG A 295 -29.53 -13.38 12.49
C ARG A 295 -30.50 -14.48 12.05
N LYS A 296 -30.11 -15.35 11.10
CA LYS A 296 -30.77 -16.67 10.97
C LYS A 296 -30.66 -17.30 12.36
N ARG A 297 -31.79 -17.43 13.07
CA ARG A 297 -31.88 -18.11 14.36
C ARG A 297 -31.21 -19.46 14.19
N GLN A 298 -30.00 -19.60 14.73
CA GLN A 298 -29.46 -20.92 14.98
C GLN A 298 -30.38 -21.47 16.06
N GLY A 299 -31.05 -22.59 15.78
CA GLY A 299 -31.98 -23.20 16.72
C GLY A 299 -31.34 -23.30 18.10
N ALA A 300 -32.07 -22.88 19.12
CA ALA A 300 -31.67 -23.11 20.50
C ALA A 300 -31.64 -24.62 20.74
N GLY A 301 -30.48 -25.13 21.13
CA GLY A 301 -30.30 -26.52 21.48
C GLY A 301 -28.89 -27.00 21.14
N TRP A 302 -28.38 -27.89 21.98
CA TRP A 302 -27.10 -28.60 21.91
C TRP A 302 -25.92 -27.88 22.60
N PRO A 303 -25.16 -28.60 23.45
CA PRO A 303 -24.02 -28.04 24.19
C PRO A 303 -22.94 -27.52 23.23
N PRO A 304 -22.04 -26.63 23.70
CA PRO A 304 -20.96 -26.14 22.86
C PRO A 304 -20.14 -27.31 22.33
N ARG A 305 -20.13 -27.48 21.00
CA ARG A 305 -19.29 -28.48 20.33
C ARG A 305 -17.84 -28.29 20.81
N PRO A 306 -17.05 -29.35 21.03
CA PRO A 306 -15.67 -29.24 21.54
C PRO A 306 -14.78 -28.31 20.70
N GLY A 307 -15.03 -28.20 19.39
CA GLY A 307 -14.34 -27.25 18.52
C GLY A 307 -14.59 -25.76 18.83
N TRP A 308 -15.69 -25.40 19.49
CA TRP A 308 -15.95 -24.03 19.95
C TRP A 308 -15.11 -23.67 21.18
N VAL A 309 -14.99 -24.61 22.12
CA VAL A 309 -14.14 -24.47 23.31
C VAL A 309 -12.68 -24.35 22.86
N LEU A 310 -12.21 -25.26 22.00
CA LEU A 310 -10.86 -25.21 21.45
C LEU A 310 -10.57 -23.90 20.70
N GLY A 311 -11.52 -23.43 19.88
CA GLY A 311 -11.38 -22.16 19.16
C GLY A 311 -11.31 -20.94 20.09
N THR A 312 -12.05 -20.94 21.19
CA THR A 312 -12.04 -19.86 22.19
C THR A 312 -10.76 -19.90 23.03
N LEU A 313 -10.26 -21.09 23.39
CA LEU A 313 -8.97 -21.24 24.06
C LEU A 313 -7.82 -20.75 23.17
N LEU A 314 -7.82 -21.11 21.88
CA LEU A 314 -6.80 -20.66 20.93
C LEU A 314 -6.85 -19.13 20.71
N GLU A 315 -8.04 -18.54 20.73
CA GLU A 315 -8.23 -17.09 20.69
C GLU A 315 -7.63 -16.41 21.92
N LEU A 316 -8.02 -16.84 23.12
CA LEU A 316 -7.50 -16.30 24.38
C LEU A 316 -5.99 -16.51 24.51
N SER A 317 -5.47 -17.66 24.08
CA SER A 317 -4.02 -17.91 24.07
C SER A 317 -3.31 -16.97 23.10
N THR A 318 -3.89 -16.69 21.93
CA THR A 318 -3.30 -15.74 20.98
C THR A 318 -3.25 -14.33 21.55
N TYR A 319 -4.32 -13.86 22.20
CA TYR A 319 -4.34 -12.56 22.87
C TYR A 319 -3.37 -12.49 24.04
N GLY A 320 -3.32 -13.54 24.87
CA GLY A 320 -2.36 -13.65 25.96
C GLY A 320 -0.90 -13.64 25.48
N LEU A 321 -0.61 -14.36 24.38
CA LEU A 321 0.72 -14.36 23.76
C LEU A 321 1.08 -12.98 23.19
N LEU A 322 0.17 -12.33 22.45
CA LEU A 322 0.39 -10.98 21.94
C LEU A 322 0.68 -9.99 23.05
N LEU A 323 -0.08 -10.04 24.15
CA LEU A 323 0.13 -9.18 25.30
C LEU A 323 1.46 -9.47 25.99
N CYS A 324 1.75 -10.74 26.28
CA CYS A 324 2.99 -11.18 26.93
C CYS A 324 4.23 -10.77 26.11
N TRP A 325 4.21 -11.02 24.80
CA TRP A 325 5.29 -10.60 23.91
C TRP A 325 5.41 -9.08 23.82
N THR A 326 4.30 -8.35 23.84
CA THR A 326 4.35 -6.87 23.84
C THR A 326 5.01 -6.35 25.11
N VAL A 327 4.62 -6.87 26.29
CA VAL A 327 5.25 -6.51 27.58
C VAL A 327 6.73 -6.86 27.57
N ARG A 328 7.10 -8.03 27.05
CA ARG A 328 8.49 -8.50 26.98
C ARG A 328 9.34 -7.66 26.02
N CYS A 329 8.86 -7.41 24.80
CA CYS A 329 9.62 -6.70 23.77
C CYS A 329 9.76 -5.20 24.03
N PHE A 330 8.77 -4.60 24.71
CA PHE A 330 8.73 -3.16 24.98
C PHE A 330 8.86 -2.79 26.45
N GLY A 331 9.29 -3.74 27.29
CA GLY A 331 9.63 -3.52 28.70
C GLY A 331 8.59 -2.68 29.44
N LEU A 332 7.32 -3.08 29.33
CA LEU A 332 6.21 -2.30 29.88
C LEU A 332 6.19 -2.43 31.40
N GLU A 333 6.53 -1.35 32.10
CA GLU A 333 6.60 -1.29 33.56
C GLU A 333 5.63 -0.21 34.07
N LEU A 334 4.81 -0.55 35.06
CA LEU A 334 3.86 0.39 35.67
C LEU A 334 4.49 1.01 36.91
N ASP A 335 4.85 2.29 36.81
CA ASP A 335 5.27 3.06 37.99
C ASP A 335 4.02 3.46 38.79
N TRP A 336 3.76 2.73 39.88
CA TRP A 336 2.61 2.95 40.75
C TRP A 336 2.63 4.31 41.45
N HIS A 337 3.81 4.87 41.72
CA HIS A 337 3.95 6.17 42.39
C HIS A 337 3.53 7.30 41.46
N ARG A 338 3.94 7.26 40.20
CA ARG A 338 3.64 8.30 39.21
C ARG A 338 2.36 8.03 38.43
N ARG A 339 1.80 6.81 38.54
CA ARG A 339 0.69 6.30 37.70
C ARG A 339 1.02 6.41 36.20
N VAL A 340 2.28 6.19 35.85
CA VAL A 340 2.81 6.30 34.50
C VAL A 340 3.23 4.92 34.01
N LEU A 341 2.94 4.63 32.74
CA LEU A 341 3.43 3.43 32.07
C LEU A 341 4.77 3.76 31.39
N GLU A 342 5.85 3.17 31.88
CA GLU A 342 7.15 3.26 31.22
C GLU A 342 7.25 2.23 30.10
N SER A 343 7.81 2.64 28.97
CA SER A 343 8.01 1.78 27.80
C SER A 343 9.40 2.00 27.24
N ARG A 344 10.10 0.90 26.95
CA ARG A 344 11.46 0.88 26.40
C ARG A 344 11.65 -0.32 25.50
N VAL A 345 12.33 -0.16 24.37
CA VAL A 345 12.66 -1.32 23.53
C VAL A 345 13.63 -2.23 24.30
N ALA A 346 13.21 -3.47 24.55
CA ALA A 346 13.93 -4.43 25.40
C ALA A 346 14.75 -5.46 24.59
N PHE A 347 14.97 -5.18 23.30
CA PHE A 347 15.78 -6.00 22.40
C PHE A 347 16.79 -5.12 21.65
N THR A 348 17.86 -5.72 21.18
CA THR A 348 18.91 -5.03 20.41
C THR A 348 18.63 -5.04 18.92
N TYR A 349 19.29 -4.15 18.17
CA TYR A 349 19.22 -4.16 16.70
C TYR A 349 19.67 -5.51 16.11
N HIS A 350 20.71 -6.13 16.69
CA HIS A 350 21.20 -7.42 16.24
C HIS A 350 20.15 -8.52 16.42
N GLU A 351 19.54 -8.61 17.61
CA GLU A 351 18.44 -9.55 17.88
C GLU A 351 17.26 -9.34 16.93
N PHE A 352 16.88 -8.08 16.67
CA PHE A 352 15.84 -7.75 15.71
C PHE A 352 16.18 -8.22 14.29
N THR A 353 17.40 -7.97 13.80
CA THR A 353 17.80 -8.41 12.46
C THR A 353 17.87 -9.93 12.34
N THR A 354 18.32 -10.62 13.39
CA THR A 354 18.32 -12.09 13.44
C THR A 354 16.89 -12.61 13.45
N TRP A 355 16.01 -12.03 14.26
CA TRP A 355 14.59 -12.37 14.26
C TRP A 355 13.96 -12.18 12.88
N LEU A 356 14.20 -11.05 12.23
CA LEU A 356 13.68 -10.77 10.90
C LEU A 356 14.15 -11.84 9.89
N ARG A 357 15.45 -12.16 9.87
CA ARG A 357 16.04 -13.27 9.08
C ARG A 357 15.35 -14.59 9.30
N THR A 358 15.03 -14.91 10.56
CA THR A 358 14.39 -16.18 10.90
C THR A 358 12.91 -16.22 10.53
N VAL A 359 12.21 -15.07 10.51
CA VAL A 359 10.75 -15.01 10.37
C VAL A 359 10.30 -14.74 8.92
N THR A 360 11.12 -14.07 8.09
CA THR A 360 10.76 -13.73 6.71
C THR A 360 10.33 -14.95 5.88
N LEU A 361 11.14 -16.01 5.85
CA LEU A 361 10.82 -17.22 5.06
C LEU A 361 9.64 -18.04 5.62
N PRO A 362 9.54 -18.28 6.95
CA PRO A 362 8.34 -18.88 7.53
C PRO A 362 7.05 -18.11 7.22
N LEU A 363 7.08 -16.77 7.22
CA LEU A 363 5.90 -15.97 6.83
C LEU A 363 5.50 -16.22 5.37
N VAL A 364 6.47 -16.31 4.46
CA VAL A 364 6.21 -16.72 3.06
C VAL A 364 5.62 -18.14 3.02
N GLY A 365 6.13 -19.06 3.83
CA GLY A 365 5.61 -20.42 3.96
C GLY A 365 4.16 -20.46 4.45
N VAL A 366 3.82 -19.69 5.50
CA VAL A 366 2.45 -19.57 6.02
C VAL A 366 1.52 -18.98 4.96
N ALA A 367 1.96 -17.93 4.26
CA ALA A 367 1.20 -17.35 3.16
C ALA A 367 0.98 -18.35 2.03
N PHE A 368 2.02 -19.09 1.62
CA PHE A 368 1.91 -20.13 0.61
C PHE A 368 0.92 -21.23 1.02
N LEU A 369 1.02 -21.77 2.23
CA LEU A 369 0.08 -22.77 2.76
C LEU A 369 -1.35 -22.24 2.79
N SER A 370 -1.53 -20.97 3.20
CA SER A 370 -2.84 -20.30 3.19
C SER A 370 -3.40 -20.16 1.77
N LEU A 371 -2.58 -19.81 0.79
CA LEU A 371 -2.99 -19.70 -0.61
C LEU A 371 -3.34 -21.08 -1.18
N SER A 372 -2.49 -22.08 -0.98
CA SER A 372 -2.75 -23.46 -1.40
C SER A 372 -4.06 -23.98 -0.85
N TRP A 373 -4.36 -23.70 0.42
CA TRP A 373 -5.63 -24.05 1.03
C TRP A 373 -6.84 -23.39 0.33
N GLU A 374 -6.78 -22.08 0.06
CA GLU A 374 -7.86 -21.37 -0.66
C GLU A 374 -8.04 -21.90 -2.09
N ILE A 375 -6.94 -22.24 -2.78
CA ILE A 375 -6.97 -22.84 -4.12
C ILE A 375 -7.65 -24.22 -4.09
N LEU A 376 -7.31 -25.08 -3.14
CA LEU A 376 -7.91 -26.41 -2.98
C LEU A 376 -9.39 -26.33 -2.60
N VAL A 377 -9.77 -25.42 -1.70
CA VAL A 377 -11.17 -25.18 -1.33
C VAL A 377 -11.96 -24.66 -2.54
N ALA A 378 -11.38 -23.75 -3.32
CA ALA A 378 -12.00 -23.25 -4.56
C ALA A 378 -12.15 -24.36 -5.61
N LEU A 379 -11.16 -25.23 -5.76
CA LEU A 379 -11.22 -26.39 -6.66
C LEU A 379 -12.33 -27.37 -6.26
N TYR A 380 -12.41 -27.70 -4.97
CA TYR A 380 -13.48 -28.54 -4.43
C TYR A 380 -14.87 -27.96 -4.75
N ARG A 381 -15.04 -26.64 -4.60
CA ARG A 381 -16.28 -25.94 -4.92
C ARG A 381 -16.63 -25.97 -6.40
N CYS A 382 -15.65 -25.83 -7.29
CA CYS A 382 -15.86 -25.99 -8.72
C CYS A 382 -16.43 -27.38 -9.02
N PHE A 383 -15.95 -28.41 -8.31
CA PHE A 383 -16.46 -29.76 -8.51
C PHE A 383 -17.89 -29.99 -8.00
N CYS A 384 -18.34 -29.20 -7.03
CA CYS A 384 -19.71 -29.23 -6.50
C CYS A 384 -20.75 -28.48 -7.36
N VAL A 385 -20.34 -27.78 -8.41
CA VAL A 385 -21.26 -27.08 -9.32
C VAL A 385 -22.09 -28.10 -10.12
N ARG A 386 -23.40 -27.86 -10.21
CA ARG A 386 -24.32 -28.72 -10.98
C ARG A 386 -24.22 -28.42 -12.49
N GLY A 387 -24.20 -29.48 -13.30
CA GLY A 387 -24.15 -29.41 -14.76
C GLY A 387 -22.73 -29.42 -15.33
N CYS A 388 -22.50 -30.22 -16.38
CA CYS A 388 -21.17 -30.44 -16.97
C CYS A 388 -20.55 -29.16 -17.53
N PHE A 389 -21.33 -28.38 -18.29
CA PHE A 389 -20.87 -27.11 -18.88
C PHE A 389 -20.45 -26.09 -17.83
N TRP A 390 -21.29 -25.88 -16.80
CA TRP A 390 -21.00 -24.95 -15.71
C TRP A 390 -19.81 -25.39 -14.85
N LYS A 391 -19.63 -26.70 -14.68
CA LYS A 391 -18.47 -27.29 -14.01
C LYS A 391 -17.19 -27.01 -14.80
N LEU A 392 -17.18 -27.26 -16.12
CA LEU A 392 -16.05 -26.97 -17.01
C LEU A 392 -15.70 -25.47 -17.00
N TRP A 393 -16.71 -24.60 -17.13
CA TRP A 393 -16.53 -23.16 -17.11
C TRP A 393 -16.00 -22.66 -15.76
N ALA A 394 -16.53 -23.15 -14.65
CA ALA A 394 -16.04 -22.83 -13.32
C ALA A 394 -14.59 -23.30 -13.11
N THR A 395 -14.23 -24.49 -13.59
CA THR A 395 -12.84 -24.99 -13.54
C THR A 395 -11.90 -24.15 -14.39
N LEU A 396 -12.31 -23.71 -15.58
CA LEU A 396 -11.50 -22.83 -16.43
C LEU A 396 -11.27 -21.47 -15.76
N GLN A 397 -12.33 -20.84 -15.23
CA GLN A 397 -12.21 -19.59 -14.49
C GLN A 397 -11.30 -19.73 -13.26
N TRP A 398 -11.47 -20.82 -12.49
CA TRP A 398 -10.61 -21.12 -11.37
C TRP A 398 -9.14 -21.27 -11.79
N ALA A 399 -8.86 -22.01 -12.87
CA ALA A 399 -7.49 -22.22 -13.35
C ALA A 399 -6.81 -20.90 -13.74
N ILE A 400 -7.52 -20.02 -14.45
CA ILE A 400 -7.02 -18.70 -14.83
C ILE A 400 -6.74 -17.84 -13.58
N MET A 401 -7.71 -17.74 -12.67
CA MET A 401 -7.59 -16.88 -11.48
C MET A 401 -6.56 -17.40 -10.47
N ALA A 402 -6.46 -18.72 -10.30
CA ALA A 402 -5.45 -19.35 -9.47
C ALA A 402 -4.05 -19.13 -10.06
N THR A 403 -3.87 -19.31 -11.37
CA THR A 403 -2.59 -19.07 -12.04
C THR A 403 -2.18 -17.60 -11.93
N ALA A 404 -3.10 -16.66 -12.17
CA ALA A 404 -2.83 -15.23 -12.01
C ALA A 404 -2.44 -14.88 -10.56
N THR A 405 -3.15 -15.42 -9.57
CA THR A 405 -2.87 -15.17 -8.14
C THR A 405 -1.53 -15.76 -7.71
N VAL A 406 -1.21 -16.97 -8.15
CA VAL A 406 0.10 -17.62 -7.88
C VAL A 406 1.23 -16.84 -8.54
N GLY A 407 1.04 -16.39 -9.79
CA GLY A 407 2.01 -15.55 -10.50
C GLY A 407 2.27 -14.22 -9.77
N LEU A 408 1.21 -13.53 -9.35
CA LEU A 408 1.33 -12.30 -8.54
C LEU A 408 2.00 -12.56 -7.20
N PHE A 409 1.63 -13.64 -6.51
CA PHE A 409 2.27 -14.02 -5.26
C PHE A 409 3.76 -14.24 -5.47
N ALA A 410 4.17 -15.02 -6.46
CA ALA A 410 5.56 -15.29 -6.77
C ALA A 410 6.35 -14.01 -7.06
N VAL A 411 5.85 -13.16 -7.98
CA VAL A 411 6.48 -11.87 -8.31
C VAL A 411 6.58 -10.97 -7.06
N SER A 412 5.59 -11.00 -6.18
CA SER A 412 5.57 -10.21 -4.96
C SER A 412 6.54 -10.63 -3.87
N LEU A 413 7.11 -11.83 -3.97
CA LEU A 413 8.17 -12.27 -3.05
C LEU A 413 9.44 -11.44 -3.22
N VAL A 414 9.72 -10.90 -4.41
CA VAL A 414 10.92 -10.09 -4.66
C VAL A 414 10.93 -8.82 -3.80
N PRO A 415 9.95 -7.91 -3.89
CA PRO A 415 9.93 -6.72 -3.03
C PRO A 415 9.62 -7.01 -1.55
N PHE A 416 9.01 -8.17 -1.23
CA PHE A 416 8.78 -8.55 0.16
C PHE A 416 10.07 -9.01 0.85
N THR A 417 10.85 -9.88 0.19
CA THR A 417 12.12 -10.37 0.73
C THR A 417 13.23 -9.33 0.65
N SER A 418 13.12 -8.32 -0.22
CA SER A 418 14.11 -7.23 -0.30
C SER A 418 14.18 -6.35 0.95
N ILE A 419 13.18 -6.44 1.86
CA ILE A 419 13.24 -5.87 3.20
C ILE A 419 14.48 -6.38 3.96
N GLU A 420 14.93 -7.59 3.63
CA GLU A 420 16.10 -8.26 4.20
C GLU A 420 16.99 -8.83 3.08
N HIS A 421 18.10 -8.14 2.80
CA HIS A 421 18.92 -8.39 1.62
C HIS A 421 19.39 -9.85 1.45
N GLU A 422 19.70 -10.57 2.53
CA GLU A 422 20.14 -11.98 2.48
C GLU A 422 19.04 -12.98 2.08
N SER A 423 17.78 -12.68 2.38
CA SER A 423 16.66 -13.53 1.99
C SER A 423 16.30 -13.35 0.52
N SER A 424 16.52 -12.14 -0.02
CA SER A 424 16.28 -11.84 -1.45
C SER A 424 17.21 -12.59 -2.40
N THR A 425 18.44 -12.92 -1.98
CA THR A 425 19.40 -13.67 -2.81
C THR A 425 19.10 -15.17 -2.89
N LYS A 426 18.30 -15.69 -1.95
CA LYS A 426 17.86 -17.09 -1.92
C LYS A 426 16.66 -17.37 -2.84
N LEU A 427 16.04 -16.33 -3.40
CA LEU A 427 14.92 -16.50 -4.31
C LEU A 427 15.36 -17.09 -5.65
N TRP A 428 14.49 -17.91 -6.25
CA TRP A 428 14.74 -18.50 -7.56
C TRP A 428 14.94 -17.41 -8.63
N PRO A 429 16.05 -17.44 -9.42
CA PRO A 429 16.32 -16.41 -10.43
C PRO A 429 15.23 -16.24 -11.50
N GLY A 430 14.41 -17.27 -11.73
CA GLY A 430 13.22 -17.17 -12.59
C GLY A 430 12.23 -16.12 -12.09
N VAL A 431 12.02 -16.05 -10.78
CA VAL A 431 11.10 -15.08 -10.14
C VAL A 431 11.62 -13.65 -10.27
N GLN A 432 12.94 -13.45 -10.14
CA GLN A 432 13.56 -12.14 -10.33
C GLN A 432 13.43 -11.64 -11.77
N ARG A 433 13.61 -12.53 -12.76
CA ARG A 433 13.39 -12.20 -14.18
C ARG A 433 11.93 -11.87 -14.47
N LEU A 434 10.99 -12.63 -13.90
CA LEU A 434 9.56 -12.35 -14.01
C LEU A 434 9.21 -10.99 -13.41
N PHE A 435 9.75 -10.65 -12.23
CA PHE A 435 9.57 -9.34 -11.60
C PHE A 435 10.07 -8.20 -12.50
N GLY A 436 11.29 -8.31 -13.03
CA GLY A 436 11.85 -7.29 -13.94
C GLY A 436 11.03 -7.10 -15.23
N ALA A 437 10.35 -8.15 -15.71
CA ALA A 437 9.48 -8.05 -16.88
C ALA A 437 8.17 -7.30 -16.61
N VAL A 438 7.66 -7.34 -15.37
CA VAL A 438 6.36 -6.74 -15.01
C VAL A 438 6.47 -5.46 -14.18
N GLU A 439 7.68 -5.10 -13.72
CA GLU A 439 7.95 -3.92 -12.90
C GLU A 439 7.41 -2.62 -13.55
N ARG A 440 7.51 -2.51 -14.88
CA ARG A 440 7.01 -1.35 -15.66
C ARG A 440 5.50 -1.12 -15.49
N PHE A 441 4.73 -2.17 -15.24
CA PHE A 441 3.28 -2.10 -15.02
C PHE A 441 2.91 -1.83 -13.56
N GLN A 442 3.90 -1.74 -12.66
CA GLN A 442 3.71 -1.50 -11.23
C GLN A 442 2.73 -2.48 -10.57
N LEU A 443 2.71 -3.73 -11.06
CA LEU A 443 1.81 -4.78 -10.55
C LEU A 443 2.13 -5.16 -9.10
N VAL A 444 3.38 -4.97 -8.69
CA VAL A 444 3.86 -5.29 -7.34
C VAL A 444 4.92 -4.26 -6.94
N ASN A 445 4.74 -3.66 -5.77
CA ASN A 445 5.64 -2.62 -5.26
C ASN A 445 6.21 -2.95 -3.88
N SER A 446 7.22 -2.16 -3.47
CA SER A 446 7.78 -2.19 -2.11
C SER A 446 7.20 -1.06 -1.27
N TYR A 447 7.01 -1.33 0.03
CA TYR A 447 6.37 -0.40 0.96
C TYR A 447 7.32 -0.05 2.11
N GLY A 448 7.18 1.16 2.65
CA GLY A 448 8.05 1.59 3.75
C GLY A 448 8.04 3.09 4.02
N LEU A 449 6.86 3.68 4.17
CA LEU A 449 6.70 5.08 4.54
C LEU A 449 7.19 5.33 5.97
N PHE A 450 7.69 6.55 6.22
CA PHE A 450 8.16 7.00 7.53
C PHE A 450 9.27 6.15 8.17
N ARG A 451 10.16 5.57 7.35
CA ARG A 451 11.39 4.90 7.84
C ARG A 451 12.13 5.76 8.86
N ARG A 452 12.31 7.04 8.57
CA ARG A 452 12.91 8.02 9.48
C ARG A 452 11.98 9.22 9.61
N MET A 453 11.81 9.72 10.83
CA MET A 453 11.01 10.92 11.06
C MET A 453 11.69 12.15 10.44
N THR A 454 10.88 12.98 9.78
CA THR A 454 11.31 14.25 9.21
C THR A 454 11.78 15.17 10.34
N GLY A 455 12.85 15.95 10.10
CA GLY A 455 13.40 16.88 11.09
C GLY A 455 14.38 16.27 12.10
N VAL A 456 14.41 14.94 12.27
CA VAL A 456 15.35 14.28 13.19
C VAL A 456 16.79 14.37 12.68
N GLY A 457 17.58 15.23 13.31
CA GLY A 457 18.97 15.51 12.94
C GLY A 457 19.16 16.66 11.93
N GLY A 458 18.11 17.47 11.73
CA GLY A 458 18.06 18.53 10.72
C GLY A 458 17.82 17.99 9.30
N ARG A 459 17.48 18.88 8.36
CA ARG A 459 17.43 18.58 6.93
C ARG A 459 18.86 18.61 6.38
N PRO A 460 19.44 17.46 5.99
CA PRO A 460 20.73 17.45 5.32
C PRO A 460 20.57 18.03 3.91
N GLU A 461 21.24 19.14 3.63
CA GLU A 461 21.32 19.72 2.30
C GLU A 461 22.76 19.67 1.82
N VAL A 462 22.94 19.20 0.60
CA VAL A 462 24.24 19.21 -0.05
C VAL A 462 24.22 20.36 -1.04
N ILE A 463 25.07 21.35 -0.81
CA ILE A 463 25.36 22.40 -1.76
C ILE A 463 26.53 21.92 -2.59
N LEU A 464 26.32 21.80 -3.89
CA LEU A 464 27.35 21.50 -4.86
C LEU A 464 27.81 22.81 -5.47
N GLU A 465 29.11 22.98 -5.65
CA GLU A 465 29.69 24.12 -6.34
C GLU A 465 30.69 23.64 -7.38
N GLY A 466 30.65 24.24 -8.55
CA GLY A 466 31.54 23.97 -9.68
C GLY A 466 32.50 25.13 -9.91
N SER A 467 33.66 24.82 -10.49
CA SER A 467 34.65 25.81 -10.89
C SER A 467 35.42 25.34 -12.12
N TYR A 468 35.85 26.26 -12.98
CA TYR A 468 36.75 25.95 -14.10
C TYR A 468 38.22 26.15 -13.73
N ASP A 469 38.52 27.03 -12.78
CA ASP A 469 39.87 27.51 -12.42
C ASP A 469 40.31 27.07 -11.01
N GLY A 470 39.41 26.53 -10.20
CA GLY A 470 39.65 26.13 -8.81
C GLY A 470 39.56 27.28 -7.80
N HIS A 471 39.34 28.52 -8.26
CA HIS A 471 39.31 29.73 -7.44
C HIS A 471 37.92 30.38 -7.40
N SER A 472 37.25 30.47 -8.54
CA SER A 472 35.89 30.99 -8.66
C SER A 472 34.88 29.85 -8.59
N TRP A 473 34.13 29.79 -7.49
CA TRP A 473 33.15 28.74 -7.23
C TRP A 473 31.76 29.29 -7.46
N THR A 474 30.96 28.58 -8.27
CA THR A 474 29.56 28.92 -8.50
C THR A 474 28.68 27.74 -8.14
N LEU A 475 27.53 28.06 -7.55
CA LEU A 475 26.59 27.05 -7.08
C LEU A 475 26.10 26.22 -8.26
N CYS A 476 26.26 24.90 -8.15
CA CYS A 476 25.65 23.89 -9.01
C CYS A 476 24.34 23.48 -8.33
N PRO A 477 23.18 24.04 -8.73
CA PRO A 477 21.93 23.61 -8.13
C PRO A 477 21.73 22.11 -8.43
N ARG A 478 21.10 21.37 -7.52
CA ARG A 478 20.84 19.95 -7.75
C ARG A 478 20.09 19.79 -9.08
N PRO A 479 20.40 18.78 -9.92
CA PRO A 479 19.69 18.56 -11.18
C PRO A 479 18.16 18.51 -11.02
N ALA A 480 17.66 18.02 -9.88
CA ALA A 480 16.24 18.03 -9.53
C ALA A 480 15.68 19.44 -9.27
N VAL A 481 16.45 20.34 -8.65
CA VAL A 481 16.09 21.75 -8.40
C VAL A 481 16.19 22.56 -9.69
N ILE A 482 17.22 22.32 -10.53
CA ILE A 482 17.32 22.91 -11.87
C ILE A 482 16.09 22.52 -12.69
N ARG A 483 15.71 21.23 -12.72
CA ARG A 483 14.54 20.77 -13.47
C ARG A 483 13.20 21.32 -12.95
N LEU A 484 13.11 21.63 -11.65
CA LEU A 484 11.92 22.20 -11.00
C LEU A 484 11.81 23.72 -11.10
N VAL A 485 12.94 24.44 -11.12
CA VAL A 485 12.99 25.91 -11.01
C VAL A 485 13.39 26.56 -12.34
N GLN A 486 14.12 25.85 -13.21
CA GLN A 486 14.68 26.41 -14.43
C GLN A 486 14.26 25.56 -15.64
N THR A 487 13.20 26.02 -16.30
CA THR A 487 12.76 25.48 -17.60
C THR A 487 13.72 25.80 -18.75
N ASP A 488 14.66 26.73 -18.54
CA ASP A 488 15.61 27.29 -19.51
C ASP A 488 17.04 26.85 -19.17
N GLU A 489 17.59 25.96 -19.99
CA GLU A 489 18.94 25.38 -19.81
C GLU A 489 20.06 26.42 -19.99
N SER A 490 19.81 27.53 -20.70
CA SER A 490 20.82 28.58 -20.93
C SER A 490 21.22 29.33 -19.65
N ARG A 491 20.35 29.31 -18.63
CA ARG A 491 20.61 29.93 -17.32
C ARG A 491 21.47 29.07 -16.39
N TYR A 492 21.79 27.84 -16.78
CA TYR A 492 22.68 26.99 -16.01
C TYR A 492 24.14 27.44 -16.23
N PRO A 493 24.91 27.75 -15.16
CA PRO A 493 26.27 28.32 -15.29
C PRO A 493 27.26 27.43 -16.07
N PHE A 494 26.98 26.13 -16.14
CA PHE A 494 27.83 25.13 -16.79
C PHE A 494 27.13 24.45 -17.98
N HIS A 495 26.21 25.15 -18.66
CA HIS A 495 25.47 24.59 -19.80
C HIS A 495 26.35 24.32 -21.03
N ALA A 496 27.36 25.15 -21.27
CA ALA A 496 28.23 25.05 -22.44
C ALA A 496 29.34 23.97 -22.29
N ARG A 497 29.86 23.80 -21.08
CA ARG A 497 30.86 22.78 -20.74
C ARG A 497 30.77 22.43 -19.23
N PRO A 498 31.01 21.17 -18.84
CA PRO A 498 31.00 20.79 -17.42
C PRO A 498 32.16 21.45 -16.66
N PRO A 499 32.01 21.73 -15.35
CA PRO A 499 33.08 22.30 -14.53
C PRO A 499 34.27 21.34 -14.41
N THR A 500 35.48 21.90 -14.33
CA THR A 500 36.74 21.15 -14.14
C THR A 500 36.87 20.63 -12.71
N PHE A 501 36.42 21.43 -11.73
CA PHE A 501 36.47 21.12 -10.30
C PHE A 501 35.07 21.13 -9.71
N LEU A 502 34.82 20.21 -8.78
CA LEU A 502 33.59 20.11 -8.01
C LEU A 502 33.91 20.03 -6.53
N ARG A 503 33.18 20.79 -5.71
CA ARG A 503 33.19 20.63 -4.25
C ARG A 503 31.77 20.51 -3.73
N ALA A 504 31.63 19.80 -2.62
CA ALA A 504 30.35 19.55 -1.99
C ALA A 504 30.45 19.91 -0.50
N GLN A 505 29.49 20.69 -0.01
CA GLN A 505 29.34 20.97 1.41
C GLN A 505 28.00 20.45 1.91
N LEU A 506 28.03 19.74 3.03
CA LEU A 506 26.85 19.20 3.69
C LEU A 506 26.42 20.13 4.83
N TYR A 507 25.30 20.81 4.64
CA TYR A 507 24.62 21.61 5.65
C TYR A 507 23.54 20.79 6.36
N LYS A 508 23.26 21.13 7.62
CA LYS A 508 22.13 20.59 8.38
C LYS A 508 21.26 21.75 8.84
N TYR A 509 20.14 21.95 8.14
CA TYR A 509 19.18 22.99 8.48
C TYR A 509 18.20 22.49 9.56
N TRP A 510 17.93 23.32 10.56
CA TRP A 510 16.97 23.01 11.62
C TRP A 510 15.72 23.85 11.40
N PHE A 511 14.54 23.22 11.36
CA PHE A 511 13.28 23.88 11.02
C PHE A 511 12.77 24.88 12.08
N GLY A 512 13.43 24.99 13.24
CA GLY A 512 13.00 25.84 14.35
C GLY A 512 14.09 26.14 15.39
N GLY A 513 15.35 26.25 14.96
CA GLY A 513 16.39 26.76 15.86
C GLY A 513 16.30 28.28 15.94
N GLY A 514 15.56 28.80 16.92
CA GLY A 514 15.88 30.12 17.46
C GLY A 514 17.37 30.11 17.83
N SER A 515 18.06 31.21 17.52
CA SER A 515 19.47 31.45 17.82
C SER A 515 19.70 31.56 19.33
N GLU A 516 19.34 30.53 20.10
CA GLU A 516 19.68 30.40 21.51
C GLU A 516 20.48 29.12 21.70
N GLY A 517 21.78 29.32 21.91
CA GLY A 517 22.65 28.45 22.70
C GLY A 517 22.84 27.02 22.22
N ARG A 518 23.88 26.79 21.41
CA ARG A 518 24.66 25.55 21.50
C ARG A 518 25.99 25.85 22.16
#